data_AF-A0A3A6NUT4-F1
#
_entry.id   AF-A0A3A6NUT4-F1
#
_cell.length_a   1.000
_cell.length_b   1.000
_cell.length_c   1.000
_cell.angle_alpha   90.00
_cell.angle_beta   90.00
_cell.angle_gamma   90.00
#
_symmetry.space_group_name_H-M   'P 1'
#
loop_
_entity.id
_entity.type
_entity.pdbx_description
1 polymer ?
#
loop_
_entity_poly.entity_id
_entity_poly.type
_entity_poly.pdbx_seq_one_letter_code
_entity_poly.pdbx_strand_id
1 'polypeptide(L)'
;MREAQADQVIDKTYPRLLVIHCALIFIAGLLVTAAIFLGLMSRPIGPTYGEGFRMLAQLNRDIFYKSLVIYGSTVLVALCCVAGSTLLYSHRVAGPVYRLRLFAGRIAKGELNARVTLRQTDVVHPLAEEMNRMSDNFHRTLTAVRQEVEVLEKQTELLDKTPDRRQALAEIRGGAERISARIGRYRL
;
A
#
# COMPACT_ATOMS: atom_id res chain seq x y z
N MET A 1 -19.91 -20.81 7.72
CA MET A 1 -19.56 -20.02 6.51
C MET A 1 -19.04 -18.62 6.89
N ARG A 2 -17.99 -18.54 7.73
CA ARG A 2 -17.32 -17.29 8.15
C ARG A 2 -15.79 -17.43 8.02
N GLU A 3 -15.35 -18.14 6.99
CA GLU A 3 -13.94 -18.35 6.66
C GLU A 3 -13.77 -17.94 5.20
N ALA A 4 -13.48 -16.65 4.95
CA ALA A 4 -12.98 -16.09 3.68
C ALA A 4 -13.13 -14.54 3.63
N GLN A 5 -13.10 -13.82 4.77
CA GLN A 5 -12.68 -12.41 4.70
C GLN A 5 -11.15 -12.41 4.55
N ALA A 6 -10.71 -12.73 3.34
CA ALA A 6 -9.34 -12.67 2.89
C ALA A 6 -8.77 -11.28 3.19
N ASP A 7 -7.99 -11.18 4.26
CA ASP A 7 -6.57 -10.82 4.23
C ASP A 7 -6.18 -9.82 3.14
N GLN A 8 -6.85 -8.67 3.14
CA GLN A 8 -6.58 -7.61 2.17
C GLN A 8 -5.71 -6.51 2.78
N VAL A 9 -4.46 -6.50 2.32
CA VAL A 9 -3.43 -5.50 2.63
C VAL A 9 -3.84 -4.07 2.24
N ILE A 10 -4.75 -3.93 1.26
CA ILE A 10 -5.24 -2.65 0.73
C ILE A 10 -6.77 -2.64 0.82
N ASP A 11 -7.33 -1.60 1.45
CA ASP A 11 -8.78 -1.38 1.53
C ASP A 11 -9.41 -1.33 0.11
N LYS A 12 -10.45 -2.13 -0.16
CA LYS A 12 -11.16 -2.19 -1.46
C LYS A 12 -11.71 -0.83 -1.90
N THR A 13 -11.89 0.08 -0.96
CA THR A 13 -12.41 1.44 -1.22
C THR A 13 -11.42 2.26 -2.03
N TYR A 14 -10.10 2.06 -1.85
CA TYR A 14 -9.08 2.83 -2.54
C TYR A 14 -8.96 2.57 -4.06
N PRO A 15 -8.81 1.32 -4.54
CA PRO A 15 -8.73 1.06 -5.98
C PRO A 15 -10.02 1.50 -6.69
N ARG A 16 -11.19 1.37 -6.04
CA ARG A 16 -12.47 1.86 -6.59
C ARG A 16 -12.50 3.37 -6.72
N LEU A 17 -12.11 4.09 -5.67
CA LEU A 17 -12.07 5.54 -5.67
C LEU A 17 -11.06 6.07 -6.71
N LEU A 18 -9.92 5.41 -6.85
CA LEU A 18 -8.91 5.75 -7.85
C LEU A 18 -9.44 5.53 -9.27
N VAL A 19 -10.06 4.37 -9.55
CA VAL A 19 -10.70 4.10 -10.84
C VAL A 19 -11.77 5.15 -11.17
N ILE A 20 -12.56 5.56 -10.18
CA ILE A 20 -13.56 6.63 -10.35
C ILE A 20 -12.89 7.96 -10.71
N HIS A 21 -11.82 8.35 -10.02
CA HIS A 21 -11.09 9.59 -10.35
C HIS A 21 -10.48 9.52 -11.75
N CYS A 22 -9.86 8.40 -12.13
CA CYS A 22 -9.34 8.20 -13.48
C CYS A 22 -10.45 8.28 -14.53
N ALA A 23 -11.60 7.65 -14.27
CA ALA A 23 -12.75 7.68 -15.16
C ALA A 23 -13.32 9.10 -15.30
N LEU A 24 -13.41 9.87 -14.21
CA LEU A 24 -13.87 11.26 -14.24
C LEU A 24 -12.92 12.16 -15.05
N ILE A 25 -11.61 12.04 -14.86
CA ILE A 25 -10.62 12.81 -15.64
C ILE A 25 -10.71 12.41 -17.12
N PHE A 26 -10.84 11.13 -17.41
CA PHE A 26 -10.97 10.62 -18.78
C PHE A 26 -12.25 11.14 -19.47
N ILE A 27 -13.40 11.07 -18.79
CA ILE A 27 -14.68 11.60 -19.29
C ILE A 27 -14.60 13.11 -19.50
N ALA A 28 -14.04 13.86 -18.54
CA ALA A 28 -13.85 15.30 -18.68
C ALA A 28 -12.97 15.63 -19.89
N GLY A 29 -11.89 14.88 -20.10
CA GLY A 29 -11.03 15.03 -21.27
C GLY A 29 -11.74 14.71 -22.59
N LEU A 30 -12.54 13.64 -22.64
CA LEU A 30 -13.39 13.33 -23.81
C LEU A 30 -14.39 14.46 -24.11
N LEU A 31 -15.01 15.04 -23.07
CA LEU A 31 -15.92 16.18 -23.23
C LEU A 31 -15.19 17.42 -23.77
N VAL A 32 -13.98 17.69 -23.29
CA VAL A 32 -13.15 18.79 -23.80
C VAL A 32 -12.78 18.55 -25.26
N THR A 33 -12.32 17.35 -25.62
CA THR A 33 -12.01 17.01 -27.02
C THR A 33 -13.25 17.09 -27.91
N ALA A 34 -14.42 16.64 -27.44
CA ALA A 34 -15.68 16.76 -28.15
C ALA A 34 -16.13 18.22 -28.32
N ALA A 35 -15.96 19.07 -27.30
CA ALA A 35 -16.26 20.50 -27.39
C ALA A 35 -15.34 21.22 -28.39
N ILE A 36 -14.04 20.88 -28.40
CA ILE A 36 -13.08 21.38 -29.40
C ILE A 36 -13.50 20.94 -30.80
N PHE A 37 -13.88 19.67 -30.97
CA PHE A 37 -14.34 19.12 -32.25
C PHE A 37 -15.57 19.87 -32.77
N LEU A 38 -16.60 20.02 -31.93
CA LEU A 38 -17.83 20.74 -32.29
C LEU A 38 -17.53 22.21 -32.60
N GLY A 39 -16.73 22.90 -31.79
CA GLY A 39 -16.36 24.29 -32.04
C GLY A 39 -15.58 24.50 -33.35
N LEU A 40 -14.70 23.56 -33.72
CA LEU A 40 -13.97 23.59 -34.99
C LEU A 40 -14.86 23.28 -36.19
N MET A 41 -15.91 22.48 -35.99
CA MET A 41 -16.80 21.99 -37.05
C MET A 41 -18.01 22.91 -37.28
N SER A 42 -18.46 23.65 -36.26
CA SER A 42 -19.53 24.65 -36.38
C SER A 42 -19.11 25.91 -37.15
N ARG A 43 -17.83 26.06 -37.52
CA ARG A 43 -17.39 27.15 -38.40
C ARG A 43 -17.68 26.78 -39.86
N PRO A 44 -18.54 27.55 -40.57
CA PRO A 44 -18.95 27.22 -41.93
C PRO A 44 -17.72 27.11 -42.84
N ILE A 45 -17.62 25.99 -43.53
CA ILE A 45 -16.54 25.69 -44.48
C ILE A 45 -16.91 26.34 -45.83
N GLY A 46 -16.98 27.67 -45.88
CA GLY A 46 -17.21 28.46 -47.10
C GLY A 46 -18.61 28.30 -47.76
N PRO A 47 -19.19 29.32 -48.43
CA PRO A 47 -20.57 29.24 -48.89
C PRO A 47 -20.80 28.67 -50.31
N THR A 48 -19.80 28.25 -51.09
CA THR A 48 -20.05 27.92 -52.51
C THR A 48 -19.13 26.83 -53.10
N TYR A 49 -19.72 25.91 -53.86
CA TYR A 49 -19.04 24.82 -54.60
C TYR A 49 -17.90 25.29 -55.54
N GLY A 50 -17.88 26.56 -55.96
CA GLY A 50 -16.83 27.15 -56.81
C GLY A 50 -15.53 27.53 -56.08
N GLU A 51 -15.56 27.74 -54.77
CA GLU A 51 -14.35 27.97 -53.96
C GLU A 51 -13.73 26.65 -53.47
N GLY A 52 -14.45 25.53 -53.59
CA GLY A 52 -13.99 24.18 -53.21
C GLY A 52 -12.70 23.75 -53.92
N PHE A 53 -12.47 24.21 -55.15
CA PHE A 53 -11.26 23.89 -55.92
C PHE A 53 -10.02 24.69 -55.48
N ARG A 54 -10.18 25.93 -54.99
CA ARG A 54 -9.09 26.72 -54.36
C ARG A 54 -8.83 26.28 -52.92
N MET A 55 -9.89 25.85 -52.22
CA MET A 55 -9.80 25.18 -50.93
C MET A 55 -9.05 23.85 -51.01
N LEU A 56 -9.10 23.08 -52.10
CA LEU A 56 -8.35 21.82 -52.23
C LEU A 56 -6.83 22.00 -52.00
N ALA A 57 -6.25 23.13 -52.41
CA ALA A 57 -4.83 23.45 -52.20
C ALA A 57 -4.50 23.91 -50.77
N GLN A 58 -5.49 24.42 -50.03
CA GLN A 58 -5.36 24.88 -48.64
C GLN A 58 -5.89 23.84 -47.62
N LEU A 59 -6.67 22.85 -48.10
CA LEU A 59 -7.33 21.80 -47.34
C LEU A 59 -6.33 21.00 -46.51
N ASN A 60 -5.16 20.70 -47.09
CA ASN A 60 -4.13 19.95 -46.40
C ASN A 60 -3.69 20.66 -45.11
N ARG A 61 -3.59 21.99 -45.09
CA ARG A 61 -3.11 22.72 -43.91
C ARG A 61 -4.16 22.82 -42.82
N ASP A 62 -5.41 23.13 -43.20
CA ASP A 62 -6.51 23.24 -42.25
C ASP A 62 -6.90 21.87 -41.69
N ILE A 63 -7.00 20.84 -42.52
CA ILE A 63 -7.28 19.46 -42.06
C ILE A 63 -6.15 18.96 -41.17
N PHE A 64 -4.89 19.26 -41.52
CA PHE A 64 -3.74 18.86 -40.70
C PHE A 64 -3.74 19.58 -39.36
N TYR A 65 -4.01 20.89 -39.32
CA TYR A 65 -4.09 21.64 -38.06
C TYR A 65 -5.25 21.16 -37.20
N LYS A 66 -6.45 20.97 -37.78
CA LYS A 66 -7.62 20.44 -37.06
C LYS A 66 -7.37 19.02 -36.54
N SER A 67 -6.79 18.13 -37.35
CA SER A 67 -6.39 16.78 -36.92
C SER A 67 -5.36 16.83 -35.79
N LEU A 68 -4.32 17.67 -35.93
CA LEU A 68 -3.27 17.81 -34.93
C LEU A 68 -3.83 18.29 -33.59
N VAL A 69 -4.78 19.22 -33.59
CA VAL A 69 -5.45 19.72 -32.37
C VAL A 69 -6.31 18.62 -31.72
N ILE A 70 -7.09 17.87 -32.50
CA ILE A 70 -7.95 16.80 -31.98
C ILE A 70 -7.09 15.67 -31.39
N TYR A 71 -6.17 15.11 -32.17
CA TYR A 71 -5.30 14.03 -31.72
C TYR A 71 -4.37 14.50 -30.60
N GLY A 72 -3.81 15.71 -30.71
CA GLY A 72 -2.96 16.30 -29.69
C GLY A 72 -3.68 16.49 -28.36
N SER A 73 -4.92 16.99 -28.37
CA SER A 73 -5.73 17.12 -27.15
C SER A 73 -6.03 15.77 -26.50
N THR A 74 -6.28 14.73 -27.32
CA THR A 74 -6.57 13.37 -26.83
C THR A 74 -5.35 12.75 -26.17
N VAL A 75 -4.18 12.87 -26.81
CA VAL A 75 -2.89 12.41 -26.25
C VAL A 75 -2.55 13.15 -24.96
N LEU A 76 -2.80 14.46 -24.90
CA LEU A 76 -2.57 15.26 -23.70
C LEU A 76 -3.44 14.79 -22.53
N VAL A 77 -4.74 14.57 -22.76
CA VAL A 77 -5.66 14.01 -21.75
C VAL A 77 -5.18 12.66 -21.26
N ALA A 78 -4.79 11.76 -22.18
CA ALA A 78 -4.28 10.45 -21.83
C ALA A 78 -3.01 10.54 -20.97
N LEU A 79 -2.07 11.41 -21.33
CA LEU A 79 -0.86 11.65 -20.55
C LEU A 79 -1.17 12.20 -19.16
N CYS A 80 -2.09 13.16 -19.03
CA CYS A 80 -2.53 13.69 -17.75
C CYS A 80 -3.16 12.61 -16.86
N CYS A 81 -3.98 11.72 -17.44
CA CYS A 81 -4.57 10.58 -16.71
C CYS A 81 -3.49 9.64 -16.17
N VAL A 82 -2.53 9.25 -17.02
CA VAL A 82 -1.44 8.34 -16.63
C VAL A 82 -0.54 8.99 -15.58
N ALA A 83 -0.15 10.25 -15.78
CA ALA A 83 0.68 10.98 -14.84
C ALA A 83 -0.01 11.14 -13.48
N GLY A 84 -1.28 11.57 -13.47
CA GLY A 84 -2.07 11.71 -12.25
C GLY A 84 -2.22 10.40 -11.48
N SER A 85 -2.52 9.30 -12.20
CA SER A 85 -2.65 7.97 -11.60
C SER A 85 -1.33 7.51 -10.97
N THR A 86 -0.22 7.72 -11.66
CA THR A 86 1.13 7.31 -11.20
C THR A 86 1.57 8.10 -9.98
N LEU A 87 1.33 9.41 -9.97
CA LEU A 87 1.68 10.29 -8.84
C LEU A 87 0.88 9.92 -7.58
N LEU A 88 -0.42 9.68 -7.73
CA LEU A 88 -1.30 9.26 -6.63
C LEU A 88 -0.86 7.90 -6.05
N TYR A 89 -0.57 6.92 -6.91
CA TYR A 89 -0.06 5.61 -6.46
C TYR A 89 1.29 5.72 -5.76
N SER A 90 2.24 6.45 -6.36
CA SER A 90 3.59 6.58 -5.83
C SER A 90 3.58 7.20 -4.43
N HIS A 91 2.84 8.30 -4.24
CA HIS A 91 2.87 9.00 -2.96
C HIS A 91 2.05 8.30 -1.86
N ARG A 92 0.90 7.68 -2.19
CA ARG A 92 0.01 7.07 -1.18
C ARG A 92 0.32 5.60 -0.88
N VAL A 93 1.09 4.92 -1.73
CA VAL A 93 1.45 3.49 -1.56
C VAL A 93 2.95 3.28 -1.36
N ALA A 94 3.81 3.83 -2.22
CA ALA A 94 5.25 3.51 -2.15
C ALA A 94 5.89 4.04 -0.86
N GLY A 95 5.53 5.25 -0.44
CA GLY A 95 5.97 5.85 0.83
C GLY A 95 5.67 4.99 2.06
N PRO A 96 4.39 4.64 2.33
CA PRO A 96 4.06 3.81 3.49
C PRO A 96 4.61 2.38 3.39
N VAL A 97 4.68 1.78 2.20
CA VAL A 97 5.34 0.46 2.02
C VAL A 97 6.83 0.51 2.38
N TYR A 98 7.52 1.59 2.00
CA TYR A 98 8.92 1.79 2.40
C TYR A 98 9.08 1.91 3.93
N ARG A 99 8.16 2.61 4.60
CA ARG A 99 8.13 2.68 6.07
C ARG A 99 7.92 1.32 6.71
N LEU A 100 7.04 0.48 6.16
CA LEU A 100 6.81 -0.89 6.62
C LEU A 100 8.07 -1.76 6.45
N ARG A 101 8.79 -1.63 5.34
CA ARG A 101 10.09 -2.30 5.14
C ARG A 101 11.11 -1.89 6.20
N LEU A 102 11.23 -0.59 6.49
CA LEU A 102 12.14 -0.11 7.52
C LEU A 102 11.77 -0.66 8.91
N PHE A 103 10.47 -0.69 9.22
CA PHE A 103 9.96 -1.28 10.45
C PHE A 103 10.31 -2.78 10.55
N ALA A 104 10.04 -3.58 9.51
CA ALA A 104 10.43 -4.98 9.46
C ALA A 104 11.94 -5.17 9.72
N GLY A 105 12.78 -4.31 9.13
CA GLY A 105 14.22 -4.32 9.34
C GLY A 105 14.63 -4.03 10.78
N ARG A 106 13.88 -3.18 11.52
CA ARG A 106 14.11 -2.93 12.95
C ARG A 106 13.72 -4.13 13.81
N ILE A 107 12.56 -4.73 13.53
CA ILE A 107 12.11 -5.96 14.21
C ILE A 107 13.13 -7.09 14.01
N ALA A 108 13.66 -7.25 12.78
CA ALA A 108 14.69 -8.24 12.48
C ALA A 108 16.01 -8.03 13.27
N LYS A 109 16.29 -6.80 13.71
CA LYS A 109 17.44 -6.48 14.57
C LYS A 109 17.15 -6.64 16.07
N GLY A 110 15.94 -7.05 16.45
CA GLY A 110 15.51 -7.21 17.84
C GLY A 110 14.89 -5.97 18.48
N GLU A 111 14.63 -4.90 17.73
CA GLU A 111 14.02 -3.66 18.26
C GLU A 111 12.49 -3.79 18.39
N LEU A 112 12.01 -4.61 19.33
CA LEU A 112 10.58 -4.93 19.46
C LEU A 112 9.72 -3.82 20.09
N ASN A 113 10.33 -2.74 20.58
CA ASN A 113 9.63 -1.57 21.13
C ASN A 113 9.21 -0.57 20.03
N ALA A 114 9.67 -0.77 18.79
CA ALA A 114 9.30 0.10 17.68
C ALA A 114 7.81 -0.07 17.32
N ARG A 115 7.21 0.97 16.75
CA ARG A 115 5.90 0.92 16.08
C ARG A 115 5.96 1.60 14.72
N VAL A 116 5.13 1.13 13.80
CA VAL A 116 4.90 1.79 12.51
C VAL A 116 3.60 2.59 12.57
N THR A 117 3.68 3.87 12.22
CA THR A 117 2.53 4.78 12.10
C THR A 117 2.50 5.40 10.71
N LEU A 118 1.37 5.26 10.03
CA LEU A 118 1.15 5.81 8.69
C LEU A 118 0.39 7.15 8.78
N ARG A 119 0.46 7.95 7.71
CA ARG A 119 -0.33 9.19 7.59
C ARG A 119 -1.77 8.84 7.26
N GLN A 120 -2.75 9.66 7.66
CA GLN A 120 -4.17 9.46 7.31
C GLN A 120 -4.42 9.24 5.82
N THR A 121 -3.60 9.83 4.95
CA THR A 121 -3.71 9.70 3.50
C THR A 121 -3.21 8.36 2.96
N ASP A 122 -2.46 7.59 3.74
CA ASP A 122 -1.88 6.32 3.28
C ASP A 122 -2.94 5.21 3.24
N VAL A 123 -2.77 4.21 2.38
CA VAL A 123 -3.83 3.21 2.11
C VAL A 123 -3.57 1.81 2.68
N VAL A 124 -2.38 1.59 3.23
CA VAL A 124 -1.95 0.29 3.79
C VAL A 124 -2.00 0.27 5.33
N HIS A 125 -2.98 0.96 5.92
CA HIS A 125 -3.20 0.98 7.38
C HIS A 125 -3.44 -0.41 7.97
N PRO A 126 -4.27 -1.29 7.37
CA PRO A 126 -4.48 -2.63 7.92
C PRO A 126 -3.18 -3.42 8.06
N LEU A 127 -2.29 -3.32 7.07
CA LEU A 127 -0.98 -3.98 7.13
C LEU A 127 -0.08 -3.39 8.23
N ALA A 128 -0.10 -2.06 8.42
CA ALA A 128 0.64 -1.43 9.52
C ALA A 128 0.14 -1.89 10.90
N GLU A 129 -1.17 -2.05 11.07
CA GLU A 129 -1.78 -2.58 12.30
C GLU A 129 -1.36 -4.02 12.56
N GLU A 130 -1.41 -4.88 11.54
CA GLU A 130 -0.98 -6.28 11.67
C GLU A 130 0.53 -6.40 11.95
N MET A 131 1.37 -5.55 11.34
CA MET A 131 2.80 -5.50 11.66
C MET A 131 3.07 -5.07 13.10
N ASN A 132 2.32 -4.09 13.61
CA ASN A 132 2.42 -3.69 15.02
C ASN A 132 1.97 -4.81 15.96
N ARG A 133 0.85 -5.50 15.65
CA ARG A 133 0.37 -6.66 16.42
C ARG A 133 1.40 -7.79 16.46
N MET A 134 2.04 -8.06 15.32
CA MET A 134 3.13 -9.04 15.23
C MET A 134 4.29 -8.66 16.17
N SER A 135 4.74 -7.40 16.12
CA SER A 135 5.81 -6.92 17.01
C SER A 135 5.43 -7.00 18.49
N ASP A 136 4.21 -6.58 18.84
CA ASP A 136 3.69 -6.67 20.21
C ASP A 136 3.67 -8.13 20.72
N ASN A 137 3.29 -9.08 19.85
CA ASN A 137 3.29 -10.50 20.18
C ASN A 137 4.71 -11.05 20.39
N PHE A 138 5.67 -10.68 19.54
CA PHE A 138 7.08 -11.02 19.75
C PHE A 138 7.61 -10.42 21.05
N HIS A 139 7.30 -9.15 21.32
CA HIS A 139 7.73 -8.50 22.55
C HIS A 139 7.22 -9.23 23.79
N ARG A 140 5.92 -9.53 23.85
CA ARG A 140 5.30 -10.27 24.96
C ARG A 140 5.91 -11.67 25.13
N THR A 141 6.14 -12.38 24.03
CA THR A 141 6.76 -13.70 24.08
C THR A 141 8.21 -13.62 24.55
N LEU A 142 9.05 -12.73 24.03
CA LEU A 142 10.43 -12.67 24.49
C LEU A 142 10.52 -12.20 25.94
N THR A 143 9.73 -11.21 26.34
CA THR A 143 9.71 -10.71 27.73
C THR A 143 9.35 -11.81 28.72
N ALA A 144 8.28 -12.57 28.47
CA ALA A 144 7.92 -13.64 29.41
C ALA A 144 8.88 -14.86 29.31
N VAL A 145 9.62 -15.07 28.21
CA VAL A 145 10.68 -16.10 28.19
C VAL A 145 11.83 -15.64 29.07
N ARG A 146 12.24 -14.39 28.93
CA ARG A 146 13.28 -13.77 29.76
C ARG A 146 12.94 -13.83 31.25
N GLN A 147 11.69 -13.54 31.63
CA GLN A 147 11.24 -13.63 33.02
C GLN A 147 11.32 -15.06 33.57
N GLU A 148 10.89 -16.07 32.80
CA GLU A 148 10.99 -17.48 33.22
C GLU A 148 12.45 -17.94 33.35
N VAL A 149 13.33 -17.49 32.45
CA VAL A 149 14.77 -17.74 32.56
C VAL A 149 15.35 -17.09 33.82
N GLU A 150 14.99 -15.85 34.14
CA GLU A 150 15.46 -15.18 35.35
C GLU A 150 14.99 -15.90 36.65
N VAL A 151 13.77 -16.45 36.64
CA VAL A 151 13.25 -17.27 37.75
C VAL A 151 14.07 -18.56 37.88
N LEU A 152 14.35 -19.23 36.76
CA LEU A 152 15.17 -20.44 36.73
C LEU A 152 16.60 -20.18 37.23
N GLU A 153 17.23 -19.09 36.80
CA GLU A 153 18.57 -18.70 37.25
C GLU A 153 18.62 -18.48 38.76
N LYS A 154 17.64 -17.76 39.33
CA LYS A 154 17.54 -17.56 40.79
C LYS A 154 17.33 -18.89 41.53
N GLN A 155 16.52 -19.80 40.98
CA GLN A 155 16.31 -21.12 41.57
C GLN A 155 17.57 -21.99 41.54
N THR A 156 18.36 -21.92 40.45
CA THR A 156 19.66 -22.60 40.39
C THR A 156 20.67 -22.06 41.40
N GLU A 157 20.66 -20.76 41.69
CA GLU A 157 21.55 -20.16 42.69
C GLU A 157 21.16 -20.54 44.14
N LEU A 158 19.87 -20.73 44.40
CA LEU A 158 19.36 -21.24 45.69
C LEU A 158 19.65 -22.73 45.90
N LEU A 159 19.78 -23.50 44.81
CA LEU A 159 20.15 -24.92 44.82
C LEU A 159 21.56 -25.17 45.37
N ASP A 160 22.51 -24.26 45.14
CA ASP A 160 23.85 -24.34 45.71
C ASP A 160 23.85 -24.17 47.24
N LYS A 161 22.75 -23.66 47.82
CA LYS A 161 22.63 -23.33 49.25
C LYS A 161 21.67 -24.23 50.03
N THR A 162 20.94 -25.14 49.37
CA THR A 162 19.84 -25.91 49.99
C THR A 162 20.10 -27.42 49.99
N PRO A 163 19.86 -28.16 51.09
CA PRO A 163 20.06 -29.61 51.13
C PRO A 163 19.01 -30.42 50.36
N ASP A 164 17.80 -29.88 50.13
CA ASP A 164 16.73 -30.58 49.41
C ASP A 164 16.78 -30.35 47.89
N ARG A 165 17.66 -31.10 47.22
CA ARG A 165 17.82 -31.08 45.75
C ARG A 165 16.57 -31.52 44.99
N ARG A 166 15.66 -32.31 45.59
CA ARG A 166 14.51 -32.86 44.85
C ARG A 166 13.48 -31.79 44.52
N GLN A 167 13.14 -30.94 45.50
CA GLN A 167 12.15 -29.90 45.30
C GLN A 167 12.60 -28.89 44.23
N ALA A 168 13.84 -28.44 44.31
CA ALA A 168 14.34 -27.45 43.35
C ALA A 168 14.55 -28.02 41.94
N LEU A 169 14.89 -29.31 41.79
CA LEU A 169 14.88 -29.97 40.47
C LEU A 169 13.46 -30.03 39.86
N ALA A 170 12.43 -30.23 40.68
CA ALA A 170 11.03 -30.21 40.21
C ALA A 170 10.61 -28.80 39.74
N GLU A 171 11.02 -27.75 40.45
CA GLU A 171 10.76 -26.36 40.06
C GLU A 171 11.44 -25.97 38.74
N ILE A 172 12.71 -26.35 38.57
CA ILE A 172 13.45 -26.12 37.32
C ILE A 172 12.79 -26.84 36.15
N ARG A 173 12.43 -28.11 36.33
CA ARG A 173 11.73 -28.88 35.31
C ARG A 173 10.40 -28.22 34.94
N GLY A 174 9.64 -27.74 35.93
CA GLY A 174 8.41 -27.00 35.70
C GLY A 174 8.62 -25.71 34.90
N GLY A 175 9.68 -24.94 35.19
CA GLY A 175 10.02 -23.75 34.40
C GLY A 175 10.42 -24.07 32.97
N ALA A 176 11.21 -25.12 32.76
CA ALA A 176 11.56 -25.60 31.43
C ALA A 176 10.33 -26.03 30.61
N GLU A 177 9.37 -26.71 31.25
CA GLU A 177 8.09 -27.09 30.62
C GLU A 177 7.25 -25.85 30.25
N ARG A 178 7.22 -24.80 31.07
CA ARG A 178 6.53 -23.54 30.75
C ARG A 178 7.15 -22.82 29.55
N ILE A 179 8.49 -22.76 29.48
CA ILE A 179 9.20 -22.19 28.33
C ILE A 179 8.91 -23.03 27.07
N SER A 180 9.02 -24.35 27.16
CA SER A 180 8.74 -25.28 26.07
C SER A 180 7.30 -25.13 25.55
N ALA A 181 6.31 -25.09 26.44
CA ALA A 181 4.91 -24.88 26.08
C ALA A 181 4.67 -23.53 25.38
N ARG A 182 5.33 -22.45 25.81
CA ARG A 182 5.21 -21.14 25.16
C ARG A 182 5.84 -21.09 23.79
N ILE A 183 7.00 -21.72 23.61
CA ILE A 183 7.69 -21.83 22.32
C ILE A 183 6.91 -22.78 21.39
N GLY A 184 6.34 -23.86 21.91
CA GLY A 184 5.54 -24.83 21.15
C GLY A 184 4.25 -24.27 20.54
N ARG A 185 3.84 -23.05 20.92
CA ARG A 185 2.77 -22.32 20.21
C ARG A 185 3.19 -21.87 18.81
N TYR A 186 4.49 -21.75 18.56
CA TYR A 186 5.02 -21.46 17.23
C TYR A 186 5.25 -22.77 16.48
N ARG A 187 4.80 -22.82 15.22
CA ARG A 187 5.12 -23.92 14.29
C ARG A 187 6.57 -23.74 13.82
N LEU A 188 7.51 -24.11 14.70
CA LEU A 188 8.94 -24.17 14.42
C LEU A 188 9.29 -25.48 13.70
#